data_AF-A0A258J3L0-F1
#
_entry.id   AF-A0A258J3L0-F1
#
_cell.length_a   1.000
_cell.length_b   1.000
_cell.length_c   1.000
_cell.angle_alpha   90.00
_cell.angle_beta   90.00
_cell.angle_gamma   90.00
#
_symmetry.space_group_name_H-M   'P 1'
#
loop_
_entity.id
_entity.type
_entity.pdbx_description
1 polymer ?
#
loop_
_entity_poly.entity_id
_entity_poly.type
_entity_poly.pdbx_seq_one_letter_code
_entity_poly.pdbx_strand_id
1 'polypeptide(L)' 'MVRLQYRVFLLPGRPKTSLAEHRAIIAAVCAGDVDAAERAMRDHLTSFTRLLKQAIEVARLGGF' A
#
# COMPACT_ATOMS: atom_id res chain seq x y z
N MET A 1 -12.20 -12.85 -0.63
CA MET A 1 -10.79 -13.22 -0.39
C MET A 1 -10.01 -11.94 -0.03
N VAL A 2 -9.99 -11.55 1.26
CA VAL A 2 -9.31 -10.34 1.77
C VAL A 2 -8.54 -10.72 3.03
N ARG A 3 -7.54 -11.60 2.88
CA ARG A 3 -6.82 -12.16 4.05
C ARG A 3 -5.29 -12.19 3.88
N LEU A 4 -4.78 -11.78 2.71
CA LEU A 4 -3.34 -11.76 2.44
C LEU A 4 -2.62 -10.46 2.90
N GLN A 5 -3.33 -9.36 3.17
CA GLN A 5 -2.70 -8.04 3.24
C GLN A 5 -2.02 -7.66 4.56
N TYR A 6 -2.12 -8.46 5.64
CA TYR A 6 -1.67 -8.00 6.96
C TYR A 6 -0.17 -8.14 7.27
N ARG A 7 0.62 -8.93 6.50
CA ARG A 7 2.01 -9.24 6.91
C ARG A 7 3.08 -8.25 6.44
N VAL A 8 2.75 -7.30 5.54
CA VAL A 8 3.71 -6.25 5.11
C VAL A 8 3.64 -4.99 6.00
N PHE A 9 2.77 -4.99 7.01
CA PHE A 9 2.56 -3.86 7.93
C PHE A 9 3.65 -3.67 9.01
N LEU A 10 4.67 -4.53 9.05
CA LEU A 10 5.68 -4.52 10.12
C LEU A 10 6.78 -3.47 9.93
N LEU A 11 6.78 -2.70 8.83
CA LEU A 11 7.67 -1.54 8.70
C LEU A 11 7.12 -0.34 9.51
N PRO A 12 7.95 0.30 10.37
CA PRO A 12 7.54 1.48 11.12
C PRO A 12 6.93 2.57 10.22
N GLY A 13 5.80 3.14 10.63
CA GLY A 13 5.15 4.26 9.93
C GLY A 13 4.23 3.89 8.75
N ARG A 14 4.36 2.70 8.16
CA ARG A 14 3.51 2.24 7.05
C ARG A 14 2.00 2.16 7.37
N PRO A 15 1.54 1.82 8.59
CA PRO A 15 0.11 1.72 8.86
C PRO A 15 -0.67 3.01 8.57
N LYS A 16 -0.07 4.19 8.85
CA LYS A 16 -0.73 5.49 8.63
C LYS A 16 -0.86 5.82 7.14
N THR A 17 0.21 5.63 6.36
CA THR A 17 0.20 5.90 4.91
C THR A 17 -0.74 4.96 4.17
N SER A 18 -0.70 3.66 4.49
CA SER A 18 -1.60 2.66 3.89
C SER A 18 -3.07 3.00 4.16
N LEU A 19 -3.42 3.42 5.38
CA LEU A 19 -4.78 3.80 5.72
C LEU A 19 -5.27 5.02 4.93
N ALA A 20 -4.41 6.03 4.72
CA ALA A 20 -4.75 7.19 3.91
C ALA A 20 -4.97 6.80 2.43
N GLU A 21 -4.10 5.96 1.87
CA GLU A 21 -4.23 5.42 0.50
C GLU A 21 -5.56 4.65 0.33
N HIS A 22 -5.91 3.78 1.28
CA HIS A 22 -7.17 3.03 1.23
C HIS A 22 -8.40 3.94 1.33
N ARG A 23 -8.36 5.00 2.16
CA ARG A 23 -9.45 5.97 2.24
C ARG A 23 -9.67 6.71 0.92
N ALA A 24 -8.59 7.07 0.22
CA ALA A 24 -8.69 7.73 -1.09
C ALA A 24 -9.34 6.81 -2.14
N ILE A 25 -8.96 5.53 -2.17
CA ILE A 25 -9.56 4.53 -3.06
C ILE A 25 -11.07 4.40 -2.78
N ILE A 26 -11.44 4.21 -1.50
CA ILE A 26 -12.85 4.04 -1.11
C ILE A 26 -13.65 5.30 -1.46
N ALA A 27 -13.11 6.49 -1.19
CA ALA A 27 -13.77 7.75 -1.53
C ALA A 27 -14.05 7.88 -3.03
N ALA A 28 -13.07 7.55 -3.88
CA ALA A 28 -13.24 7.59 -5.34
C ALA A 28 -14.28 6.57 -5.83
N VAL A 29 -14.27 5.36 -5.28
CA VAL A 29 -15.27 4.33 -5.60
C VAL A 29 -16.67 4.75 -5.16
N CYS A 30 -16.82 5.29 -3.94
CA CYS A 30 -18.10 5.79 -3.44
C CYS A 30 -18.63 6.99 -4.26
N ALA A 31 -17.74 7.79 -4.85
CA ALA A 31 -18.11 8.87 -5.75
C ALA A 31 -18.46 8.38 -7.17
N GLY A 32 -18.23 7.10 -7.50
CA GLY A 32 -18.42 6.56 -8.84
C GLY A 32 -17.38 7.05 -9.86
N ASP A 33 -16.28 7.65 -9.41
CA ASP A 33 -15.22 8.18 -10.27
C ASP A 33 -14.21 7.06 -10.56
N VAL A 34 -14.41 6.40 -11.70
CA VAL A 34 -13.60 5.27 -12.16
C VAL A 34 -12.14 5.68 -12.35
N ASP A 35 -11.89 6.84 -12.93
CA ASP A 35 -10.54 7.30 -13.21
C ASP A 35 -9.79 7.67 -11.93
N ALA A 36 -10.49 8.29 -10.96
CA ALA A 36 -9.90 8.57 -9.65
C ALA A 36 -9.61 7.29 -8.87
N ALA A 37 -10.49 6.29 -8.96
CA ALA A 37 -10.28 4.99 -8.31
C ALA A 37 -9.08 4.25 -8.92
N GLU A 38 -8.93 4.27 -10.25
CA GLU A 38 -7.80 3.68 -10.96
C GLU A 38 -6.48 4.35 -10.57
N ARG A 39 -6.44 5.69 -10.60
CA ARG A 39 -5.26 6.46 -10.16
C ARG A 39 -4.90 6.16 -8.71
N ALA A 40 -5.86 6.19 -7.79
CA ALA A 40 -5.62 5.93 -6.37
C ALA A 40 -5.09 4.50 -6.13
N MET A 41 -5.61 3.51 -6.87
CA MET A 41 -5.12 2.14 -6.80
C MET A 41 -3.70 2.00 -7.35
N ARG A 42 -3.40 2.67 -8.48
CA ARG A 42 -2.06 2.69 -9.08
C ARG A 42 -1.03 3.29 -8.12
N ASP A 43 -1.38 4.38 -7.45
CA ASP A 43 -0.53 5.02 -6.45
C ASP A 43 -0.28 4.09 -5.25
N HIS A 44 -1.33 3.45 -4.74
CA HIS A 44 -1.23 2.48 -3.64
C HIS A 44 -0.27 1.32 -3.98
N LEU A 45 -0.41 0.72 -5.17
CA LEU A 45 0.45 -0.38 -5.62
C LEU A 45 1.90 0.04 -5.87
N THR A 46 2.10 1.27 -6.36
CA THR A 46 3.45 1.84 -6.56
C THR A 46 4.13 2.05 -5.21
N SER A 47 3.40 2.62 -4.24
CA SER A 47 3.84 2.79 -2.86
C SER A 47 4.21 1.44 -2.22
N PHE A 48 3.36 0.43 -2.38
CA PHE A 48 3.60 -0.93 -1.90
C PHE A 48 4.83 -1.58 -2.54
N THR A 49 5.01 -1.44 -3.85
CA THR A 49 6.16 -1.98 -4.58
C THR A 49 7.48 -1.37 -4.10
N ARG A 50 7.50 -0.06 -3.82
CA ARG A 50 8.67 0.62 -3.25
C ARG A 50 9.06 0.01 -1.90
N LEU A 51 8.08 -0.28 -1.05
CA LEU A 51 8.29 -0.87 0.27
C LEU A 51 8.77 -2.31 0.18
N LEU A 52 8.21 -3.12 -0.73
CA LEU A 52 8.70 -4.48 -0.98
C LEU A 52 10.18 -4.46 -1.39
N LYS A 53 10.57 -3.55 -2.29
CA LYS A 53 11.98 -3.38 -2.68
C LYS A 53 12.87 -3.03 -1.49
N GLN A 54 12.45 -2.09 -0.64
CA GLN A 54 13.19 -1.71 0.58
C GLN A 54 13.31 -2.87 1.57
N ALA A 55 12.22 -3.61 1.80
CA ALA A 55 12.22 -4.75 2.72
C ALA A 55 13.15 -5.89 2.24
N ILE A 56 13.15 -6.17 0.92
CA ILE A 56 14.07 -7.13 0.31
C ILE A 56 15.52 -6.68 0.49
N GLU A 57 15.80 -5.39 0.33
CA GLU A 57 17.15 -4.85 0.50
C GLU A 57 17.64 -4.96 1.94
N VAL A 58 16.79 -4.62 2.91
CA VAL A 58 17.10 -4.78 4.35
C VAL A 58 17.38 -6.25 4.68
N ALA A 59 16.57 -7.18 4.16
CA ALA A 59 16.77 -8.61 4.38
C ALA A 59 18.08 -9.13 3.74
N ARG A 60 18.46 -8.61 2.57
CA ARG A 60 19.74 -8.95 1.91
C ARG A 60 20.97 -8.47 2.69
N LEU A 61 20.85 -7.34 3.39
CA LEU A 61 21.91 -6.77 4.21
C LEU A 61 22.04 -7.43 5.59
N GLY A 62 21.34 -8.54 5.84
CA GLY A 62 21.41 -9.29 7.10
C GLY A 62 20.60 -8.68 8.25
N GLY A 63 19.67 -7.75 7.94
CA GLY A 63 18.82 -7.10 8.94
C GLY A 63 17.61 -7.95 9.32
N PHE A 64 17.81 -8.94 10.19
CA PHE A 64 16.85 -9.42 11.20
C PHE A 64 17.60 -10.00 12.41
#